data_AF-A0A953B1K8-F1
#
_entry.id   AF-A0A953B1K8-F1
#
_cell.length_a   1.000
_cell.length_b   1.000
_cell.length_c   1.000
_cell.angle_alpha   90.00
_cell.angle_beta   90.00
_cell.angle_gamma   90.00
#
_symmetry.space_group_name_H-M   'P 1'
#
loop_
_entity.id
_entity.type
_entity.pdbx_description
1 polymer ?
#
loop_
_entity_poly.entity_id
_entity_poly.type
_entity_poly.pdbx_seq_one_letter_code
_entity_poly.pdbx_strand_id
1 'polypeptide(L)'
;MLPLVADLRRLPTLLVGEGPQTARRLRLLRLAGSEPALFAPSPAPALRAVLGSARAVRRLPDTGEIAAARLLLVGDFAATAVDVAALAAGGPPAPPPRG
;
A
#
# COMPACT_ATOMS: atom_id res chain seq x y z
N MET A 1 -18.10 -10.14 -9.66
CA MET A 1 -17.73 -8.96 -8.83
C MET A 1 -18.93 -8.04 -8.76
N LEU A 2 -19.18 -7.40 -7.60
CA LEU A 2 -20.23 -6.40 -7.43
C LEU A 2 -19.58 -5.00 -7.53
N PRO A 3 -20.03 -4.11 -8.44
CA PRO A 3 -19.52 -2.75 -8.49
C PRO A 3 -20.05 -1.95 -7.30
N LEU A 4 -19.16 -1.27 -6.60
CA LEU A 4 -19.48 -0.41 -5.46
C LEU A 4 -18.72 0.92 -5.60
N VAL A 5 -19.33 1.99 -5.10
CA VAL A 5 -18.72 3.33 -5.01
C VAL A 5 -18.54 3.66 -3.54
N ALA A 6 -17.36 4.16 -3.19
CA ALA A 6 -17.00 4.52 -1.82
C ALA A 6 -16.49 5.97 -1.75
N ASP A 7 -16.87 6.71 -0.71
CA ASP A 7 -16.33 8.04 -0.44
C ASP A 7 -14.98 7.93 0.28
N LEU A 8 -13.90 8.07 -0.49
CA LEU A 8 -12.53 7.89 0.00
C LEU A 8 -12.07 8.98 0.98
N ARG A 9 -12.79 10.11 1.07
CA ARG A 9 -12.51 11.19 2.04
C ARG A 9 -12.83 10.77 3.47
N ARG A 10 -13.68 9.75 3.64
CA ARG A 10 -14.17 9.27 4.94
C ARG A 10 -13.57 7.92 5.34
N LEU A 11 -12.75 7.33 4.49
CA LEU A 11 -12.19 6.00 4.71
C LEU A 11 -10.72 6.11 5.11
N PRO A 12 -10.36 5.67 6.33
CA PRO A 12 -8.97 5.46 6.71
C PRO A 12 -8.29 4.55 5.69
N THR A 13 -7.40 5.14 4.89
CA THR A 13 -6.77 4.46 3.75
C THR A 13 -5.30 4.30 4.01
N LEU A 14 -4.82 3.08 3.84
CA LEU A 14 -3.42 2.71 3.95
C LEU A 14 -2.92 2.35 2.54
N LEU A 15 -1.83 2.99 2.14
CA LEU A 15 -1.15 2.68 0.89
C LEU A 15 0.24 2.15 1.21
N VAL A 16 0.55 0.94 0.75
CA VAL A 16 1.87 0.33 0.94
C VAL A 16 2.48 0.11 -0.43
N GLY A 17 3.73 0.55 -0.60
CA GLY A 17 4.51 0.22 -1.78
C GLY A 17 5.53 1.28 -2.13
N GLU A 18 6.36 0.95 -3.11
CA GLU A 18 7.60 1.70 -3.34
C GLU A 18 7.72 2.24 -4.77
N GLY A 19 6.94 1.72 -5.71
CA GLY A 19 7.20 1.87 -7.13
C GLY A 19 6.16 2.67 -7.92
N PRO A 20 6.17 2.51 -9.26
CA PRO A 20 5.30 3.25 -10.16
C PRO A 20 3.80 2.97 -9.97
N GLN A 21 3.41 1.75 -9.59
CA GLN A 21 1.99 1.44 -9.37
C GLN A 21 1.46 2.20 -8.15
N THR A 22 2.23 2.20 -7.06
CA THR A 22 1.96 2.94 -5.83
C THR A 22 1.87 4.43 -6.10
N ALA A 23 2.80 4.98 -6.89
CA ALA A 23 2.76 6.38 -7.31
C ALA A 23 1.46 6.74 -8.04
N ARG A 24 0.99 5.86 -8.95
CA ARG A 24 -0.29 6.05 -9.64
C ARG A 24 -1.47 6.01 -8.67
N ARG A 25 -1.50 5.07 -7.73
CA ARG A 25 -2.58 4.96 -6.73
C ARG A 25 -2.60 6.17 -5.80
N LEU A 26 -1.46 6.63 -5.34
CA LEU A 26 -1.35 7.85 -4.53
C LEU A 26 -1.97 9.06 -5.25
N ARG A 27 -1.67 9.25 -6.54
CA ARG A 27 -2.26 10.34 -7.35
C ARG A 27 -3.78 10.23 -7.44
N LEU A 28 -4.32 9.03 -7.66
CA LEU A 28 -5.76 8.80 -7.75
C LEU A 28 -6.47 9.05 -6.41
N LEU A 29 -5.89 8.59 -5.30
CA LEU A 29 -6.44 8.84 -3.96
C LEU A 29 -6.51 10.33 -3.65
N ARG A 30 -5.43 11.08 -3.94
CA ARG A 30 -5.41 12.54 -3.77
C ARG A 30 -6.41 13.27 -4.63
N LEU A 31 -6.59 12.86 -5.90
CA LEU A 31 -7.62 13.41 -6.78
C LEU A 31 -9.04 13.15 -6.22
N ALA A 32 -9.24 12.04 -5.51
CA ALA A 32 -10.48 11.74 -4.81
C ALA A 32 -10.60 12.42 -3.42
N GLY A 33 -9.65 13.28 -3.05
CA GLY A 33 -9.63 14.01 -1.77
C GLY A 33 -9.19 13.17 -0.57
N SER A 34 -8.58 12.00 -0.78
CA SER A 34 -8.04 11.14 0.26
C SER A 34 -6.52 11.35 0.40
N GLU A 35 -6.04 11.51 1.64
CA GLU A 35 -4.62 11.51 1.96
C GLU A 35 -4.29 10.23 2.73
N PRO A 36 -3.83 9.16 2.04
CA PRO A 36 -3.57 7.88 2.69
C PRO A 36 -2.32 7.94 3.57
N ALA A 37 -2.29 7.10 4.61
CA ALA A 37 -1.04 6.79 5.29
C ALA A 37 -0.18 5.94 4.36
N LEU A 38 0.93 6.52 3.87
CA LEU A 38 1.84 5.88 2.92
C LEU A 38 3.02 5.23 3.63
N PHE A 39 3.13 3.91 3.47
CA PHE A 39 4.23 3.09 3.96
C PHE A 39 5.09 2.66 2.77
N ALA A 40 6.33 3.15 2.76
CA ALA A 40 7.29 2.88 1.70
C ALA A 40 8.69 2.80 2.35
N PRO A 41 9.18 1.59 2.68
CA PRO A 41 10.54 1.43 3.22
C PRO A 41 11.60 2.10 2.32
N SER A 42 11.54 1.86 1.01
CA SER A 42 12.47 2.37 0.00
C SER A 42 11.75 2.94 -1.25
N PRO A 43 11.09 4.12 -1.16
CA PRO A 43 10.35 4.72 -2.27
C PRO A 43 11.26 5.04 -3.46
N ALA A 44 10.89 4.46 -4.61
CA ALA A 44 11.53 4.68 -5.89
C ALA A 44 11.39 6.15 -6.35
N PRO A 45 12.23 6.61 -7.29
CA PRO A 45 12.17 7.98 -7.81
C PRO A 45 10.77 8.42 -8.27
N ALA A 46 10.03 7.54 -8.95
CA ALA A 46 8.67 7.83 -9.43
C ALA A 46 7.69 8.13 -8.28
N LEU A 47 7.77 7.39 -7.17
CA LEU A 47 6.93 7.61 -6.00
C LEU A 47 7.33 8.90 -5.27
N ARG A 48 8.63 9.17 -5.15
CA ARG A 48 9.13 10.43 -4.56
C ARG A 48 8.64 11.68 -5.31
N ALA A 49 8.60 11.63 -6.65
CA ALA A 49 8.08 12.72 -7.46
C ALA A 49 6.61 13.05 -7.17
N VAL A 50 5.78 12.02 -6.89
CA VAL A 50 4.36 12.22 -6.55
C VAL A 50 4.19 12.62 -5.08
N LEU A 51 4.99 12.07 -4.16
CA LEU A 51 5.01 12.47 -2.75
C LEU A 51 5.27 13.97 -2.58
N GLY A 52 6.21 14.53 -3.35
CA GLY A 52 6.66 15.90 -3.18
C GLY A 52 7.29 16.09 -1.80
N SER A 53 6.76 17.05 -1.03
CA SER A 53 7.18 17.31 0.35
C SER A 53 6.45 16.45 1.40
N ALA A 54 5.42 15.68 0.99
CA ALA A 54 4.70 14.82 1.91
C ALA A 54 5.61 13.70 2.46
N ARG A 55 5.31 13.23 3.67
CA ARG A 55 6.11 12.19 4.32
C ARG A 55 5.54 10.80 4.02
N ALA A 56 6.41 9.89 3.62
CA ALA A 56 6.16 8.45 3.68
C ALA A 56 6.79 7.88 4.95
N VAL A 57 6.11 6.92 5.55
CA VAL A 57 6.64 6.12 6.66
C VAL A 57 7.63 5.11 6.09
N ARG A 58 8.89 5.15 6.54
CA ARG A 58 10.01 4.34 6.04
C ARG A 58 10.09 2.95 6.69
N ARG A 59 8.95 2.25 6.75
CA ARG A 59 8.82 0.87 7.21
C ARG A 59 7.55 0.25 6.64
N LEU A 60 7.37 -1.05 6.85
CA LEU A 60 6.09 -1.70 6.65
C LEU A 60 5.11 -1.32 7.77
N PRO A 61 3.80 -1.34 7.51
CA PRO A 61 2.80 -1.15 8.55
C PRO A 61 2.80 -2.33 9.52
N ASP A 62 2.44 -2.08 10.77
CA ASP A 62 2.19 -3.12 11.77
C ASP A 62 0.74 -3.61 11.71
N THR A 63 0.43 -4.67 12.47
CA THR A 63 -0.91 -5.28 12.51
C THR A 63 -1.98 -4.32 13.01
N GLY A 64 -1.65 -3.42 13.95
CA GLY A 64 -2.60 -2.45 14.49
C GLY A 64 -2.98 -1.40 13.45
N GLU A 65 -2.00 -0.92 12.68
CA GLU A 65 -2.22 0.02 11.57
C GLU A 65 -3.05 -0.59 10.45
N ILE A 66 -2.81 -1.86 10.11
CA ILE A 66 -3.62 -2.60 9.15
C ILE A 66 -5.06 -2.75 9.66
N ALA A 67 -5.24 -3.13 10.93
CA ALA A 67 -6.56 -3.32 11.52
C ALA A 67 -7.39 -2.02 11.62
N ALA A 68 -6.72 -0.86 11.73
CA ALA A 68 -7.37 0.44 11.74
C ALA A 68 -7.81 0.91 10.33
N ALA A 69 -7.24 0.35 9.27
CA ALA A 69 -7.56 0.73 7.90
C ALA A 69 -8.91 0.16 7.45
N ARG A 70 -9.65 0.94 6.65
CA ARG A 70 -10.86 0.49 5.96
C ARG A 70 -10.62 0.19 4.48
N LEU A 71 -9.49 0.67 3.96
CA LEU A 71 -8.99 0.36 2.64
C LEU A 71 -7.47 0.18 2.73
N LEU A 72 -6.98 -0.98 2.29
CA LEU A 72 -5.55 -1.26 2.13
C LEU A 72 -5.25 -1.45 0.64
N LEU A 73 -4.37 -0.63 0.10
CA LEU A 73 -3.84 -0.79 -1.25
C LEU A 73 -2.37 -1.17 -1.16
N VAL A 74 -2.00 -2.26 -1.85
CA VAL A 74 -0.63 -2.76 -1.92
C VAL A 74 -0.18 -2.65 -3.38
N GLY A 75 0.97 -2.02 -3.62
CA GLY A 75 1.55 -1.86 -4.95
C GLY A 75 3.04 -2.14 -4.95
N ASP A 76 3.54 -2.62 -6.08
CA ASP A 76 4.99 -2.80 -6.32
C ASP A 76 5.70 -3.73 -5.32
N PHE A 77 4.97 -4.62 -4.63
CA PHE A 77 5.57 -5.73 -3.91
C PHE A 77 5.66 -6.93 -4.83
N ALA A 78 6.84 -7.54 -4.89
CA ALA A 78 7.01 -8.89 -5.41
C ALA A 78 6.53 -9.91 -4.35
N ALA A 79 5.32 -9.71 -3.84
CA ALA A 79 4.65 -10.72 -3.02
C ALA A 79 3.81 -11.55 -3.99
N THR A 80 4.13 -12.83 -4.09
CA THR A 80 3.23 -13.77 -4.77
C THR A 80 1.92 -13.85 -3.96
N ALA A 81 0.82 -14.29 -4.58
CA ALA A 81 -0.42 -14.52 -3.85
C ALA A 81 -0.23 -15.47 -2.63
N VAL A 82 0.80 -16.32 -2.68
CA VAL A 82 1.24 -17.22 -1.60
C VAL A 82 1.76 -16.44 -0.38
N ASP A 83 2.52 -15.37 -0.59
CA ASP A 83 3.10 -14.58 0.51
C ASP A 83 2.05 -13.78 1.27
N VAL A 84 1.05 -13.25 0.56
CA VAL A 84 -0.09 -12.52 1.15
C VAL A 84 -1.02 -13.47 1.91
N ALA A 85 -1.26 -14.68 1.38
CA ALA A 85 -2.03 -15.71 2.06
C ALA A 85 -1.34 -16.20 3.35
N ALA A 86 -0.01 -16.35 3.32
CA ALA A 86 0.77 -16.72 4.49
C ALA A 86 0.67 -15.67 5.61
N LEU A 87 0.80 -14.38 5.29
CA LEU A 87 0.64 -13.30 6.28
C LEU A 87 -0.78 -13.25 6.86
N ALA A 88 -1.82 -13.43 6.03
CA ALA A 88 -3.21 -13.43 6.50
C ALA A 88 -3.53 -14.64 7.41
N ALA A 89 -2.81 -15.74 7.24
CA ALA A 89 -2.91 -16.94 8.07
C ALA A 89 -1.97 -16.95 9.28
N GLY A 90 -1.11 -15.92 9.45
CA GLY A 90 -0.16 -15.82 10.56
C GLY A 90 1.16 -16.60 10.37
N GLY A 91 1.50 -17.02 9.15
CA GLY A 91 2.73 -17.73 8.82
C GLY A 91 3.81 -16.85 8.16
N PRO A 92 5.10 -17.22 8.25
CA PRO A 92 6.19 -16.49 7.58
C PRO A 92 6.09 -16.60 6.05
N PRO A 93 6.50 -15.56 5.29
CA PRO A 93 6.46 -15.57 3.82
C PRO A 93 7.41 -16.64 3.24
N ALA A 94 7.09 -17.11 2.03
CA ALA A 94 7.86 -18.17 1.38
C ALA A 94 9.22 -17.62 0.89
N PRO A 95 10.30 -18.43 0.90
CA PRO A 95 11.59 -18.00 0.39
C PRO A 95 11.51 -17.75 -1.14
N PRO A 96 12.28 -16.77 -1.67
CA PRO A 96 12.27 -16.46 -3.09
C PRO A 96 12.79 -17.65 -3.92
N PRO A 97 12.29 -17.83 -5.17
CA PRO A 97 12.74 -18.91 -6.03
C PRO A 97 14.23 -18.75 -6.35
N ARG A 98 15.00 -19.82 -6.14
CA ARG A 98 16.41 -19.89 -6.56
C ARG A 98 16.42 -20.12 -8.07
N GLY A 99 16.82 -19.08 -8.81
CA GLY A 99 17.19 -19.18 -10.23
C GLY A 99 18.55 -19.82 -10.40
#